data_AF-A0A1A3A3M0-F1
#
_entry.id   AF-A0A1A3A3M0-F1
#
_cell.length_a   1.000
_cell.length_b   1.000
_cell.length_c   1.000
_cell.angle_alpha   90.00
_cell.angle_beta   90.00
_cell.angle_gamma   90.00
#
_symmetry.space_group_name_H-M   'P 1'
#
loop_
_entity.id
_entity.type
_entity.pdbx_description
1 polymer ?
#
loop_
_entity_poly.entity_id
_entity_poly.type
_entity_poly.pdbx_seq_one_letter_code
_entity_poly.pdbx_strand_id
1 'polypeptide(L)'
;MAYVSTPITTGKLYYDWLQASGYKPDNSSDFQRDHAREVIEINKASARALVTMARKRLDKVVVDPTPLDVPDWTQADFHAFWTRLITDYVGTVVFNAGWEYSTGCCFEFAAALDAGAAVLDEKLSPLQPKVGLMLTRRAINRLRKQGHMVNGLLTAREAIEQAVATAASSQEHEV
;
A
#
# COMPACT_ATOMS: atom_id res chain seq x y z
N MET A 1 3.87 -7.38 -16.38
CA MET A 1 4.34 -6.12 -15.75
C MET A 1 4.53 -6.33 -14.25
N ALA A 2 5.33 -5.49 -13.59
CA ALA A 2 5.42 -5.40 -12.13
C ALA A 2 5.00 -3.99 -11.65
N TYR A 3 4.38 -3.90 -10.48
CA TYR A 3 3.97 -2.64 -9.84
C TYR A 3 4.63 -2.52 -8.46
N VAL A 4 5.07 -1.31 -8.09
CA VAL A 4 5.54 -1.03 -6.73
C VAL A 4 4.42 -0.36 -5.95
N SER A 5 3.92 -1.02 -4.91
CA SER A 5 2.96 -0.45 -3.97
C SER A 5 3.70 0.23 -2.83
N THR A 6 3.44 1.51 -2.62
CA THR A 6 4.12 2.31 -1.59
C THR A 6 3.19 3.38 -1.02
N PRO A 7 3.19 3.61 0.30
CA PRO A 7 2.58 4.81 0.85
C PRO A 7 3.31 6.03 0.28
N ILE A 8 2.57 7.05 -0.16
CA ILE A 8 3.11 8.34 -0.60
C ILE A 8 2.79 9.40 0.46
N THR A 9 1.50 9.68 0.68
CA THR A 9 1.04 10.72 1.60
C THR A 9 0.70 10.21 3.01
N THR A 10 0.55 8.90 3.18
CA THR A 10 0.18 8.29 4.46
C THR A 10 1.16 7.18 4.84
N GLY A 11 0.68 6.05 5.39
CA GLY A 11 1.51 4.92 5.79
C GLY A 11 2.15 5.07 7.16
N LYS A 12 3.04 4.13 7.49
CA LYS A 12 3.63 4.04 8.83
C LYS A 12 4.34 5.33 9.24
N LEU A 13 5.13 5.91 8.32
CA LEU A 13 5.91 7.11 8.57
C LEU A 13 5.01 8.31 8.94
N TYR A 14 3.87 8.45 8.26
CA TYR A 14 2.90 9.50 8.57
C TYR A 14 2.40 9.42 10.02
N TYR A 15 1.96 8.24 10.45
CA TYR A 15 1.43 8.06 11.81
C TYR A 15 2.52 8.18 12.88
N ASP A 16 3.73 7.70 12.60
CA ASP A 16 4.88 7.88 13.48
C ASP A 16 5.21 9.38 13.62
N TRP A 17 5.19 10.14 12.52
CA TRP A 17 5.43 11.58 12.50
C TRP A 17 4.34 12.36 13.25
N LEU A 18 3.06 12.05 13.05
CA LEU A 18 1.96 12.67 13.80
C LEU A 18 2.13 12.47 15.31
N GLN A 19 2.47 11.24 15.72
CA GLN A 19 2.67 10.92 17.13
C GLN A 19 3.86 11.69 17.73
N ALA A 20 4.97 11.79 17.00
CA ALA A 20 6.18 12.44 17.47
C ALA A 20 6.07 13.97 17.50
N SER A 21 5.40 14.56 16.52
CA SER A 21 5.24 16.01 16.39
C SER A 21 4.12 16.59 17.26
N GLY A 22 3.12 15.78 17.62
CA GLY A 22 1.90 16.25 18.27
C GLY A 22 0.97 17.03 17.34
N TYR A 23 1.25 17.05 16.02
CA TYR A 23 0.37 17.68 15.05
C TYR A 23 -1.02 17.03 15.07
N LYS A 24 -2.04 17.88 14.90
CA LYS A 24 -3.38 17.45 14.52
C LYS A 24 -3.50 17.68 13.01
N PRO A 25 -3.96 16.68 12.23
CA PRO A 25 -4.17 16.86 10.80
C PRO A 25 -5.07 18.06 10.53
N ASP A 26 -4.53 19.07 9.86
CA ASP A 26 -5.23 20.28 9.47
C ASP A 26 -4.73 20.81 8.12
N ASN A 27 -5.33 21.91 7.66
CA ASN A 27 -4.96 22.55 6.40
C ASN A 27 -4.01 23.74 6.60
N SER A 28 -3.30 23.81 7.73
CA SER A 28 -2.33 24.88 7.97
C SER A 28 -1.14 24.75 7.02
N SER A 29 -0.58 25.88 6.60
CA SER A 29 0.61 25.88 5.74
C SER A 29 1.82 25.19 6.39
N ASP A 30 1.92 25.25 7.72
CA ASP A 30 3.00 24.61 8.46
C ASP A 30 2.84 23.09 8.47
N PHE A 31 1.63 22.59 8.74
CA PHE A 31 1.34 21.16 8.63
C PHE A 31 1.64 20.63 7.24
N GLN A 32 1.15 21.30 6.19
CA GLN A 32 1.34 20.85 4.81
C GLN A 32 2.83 20.84 4.41
N ARG A 33 3.57 21.89 4.79
CA ARG A 33 5.02 21.97 4.51
C ARG A 33 5.79 20.87 5.24
N ASP A 34 5.52 20.67 6.53
CA ASP A 34 6.22 19.65 7.32
C ASP A 34 5.79 18.24 6.89
N HIS A 35 4.52 18.00 6.58
CA HIS A 35 4.04 16.73 6.03
C HIS A 35 4.72 16.39 4.70
N ALA A 36 4.86 17.38 3.81
CA ALA A 36 5.57 17.20 2.56
C ALA A 36 7.04 16.79 2.79
N ARG A 37 7.74 17.49 3.70
CA ARG A 37 9.17 17.25 3.97
C ARG A 37 9.43 15.96 4.74
N GLU A 38 8.71 15.76 5.84
CA GLU A 38 8.97 14.69 6.82
C GLU A 38 8.33 13.36 6.46
N VAL A 39 7.37 13.35 5.52
CA VAL A 39 6.65 12.14 5.14
C VAL A 39 6.70 11.91 3.63
N ILE A 40 6.17 12.83 2.83
CA ILE A 40 5.98 12.60 1.39
C ILE A 40 7.33 12.40 0.69
N GLU A 41 8.30 13.28 0.91
CA GLU A 41 9.60 13.17 0.24
C GLU A 41 10.40 11.95 0.67
N ILE A 42 10.31 11.55 1.94
CA ILE A 42 10.95 10.34 2.46
C ILE A 42 10.29 9.08 1.86
N ASN A 43 8.96 9.05 1.82
CA ASN A 43 8.21 7.96 1.21
C ASN A 43 8.54 7.83 -0.29
N LYS A 44 8.56 8.94 -1.03
CA LYS A 44 8.95 8.96 -2.44
C LYS A 44 10.40 8.51 -2.64
N ALA A 45 11.33 8.89 -1.76
CA ALA A 45 12.71 8.43 -1.83
C ALA A 45 12.82 6.91 -1.61
N SER A 46 12.10 6.37 -0.63
CA SER A 46 12.02 4.93 -0.39
C SER A 46 11.43 4.18 -1.58
N ALA A 47 10.34 4.70 -2.15
CA ALA A 47 9.72 4.16 -3.36
C ALA A 47 10.68 4.15 -4.55
N ARG A 48 11.41 5.24 -4.82
CA ARG A 48 12.42 5.31 -5.90
C ARG A 48 13.52 4.27 -5.73
N ALA A 49 13.97 4.04 -4.50
CA ALA A 49 14.97 3.01 -4.20
C ALA A 49 14.41 1.60 -4.50
N LEU A 50 13.18 1.31 -4.07
CA LEU A 50 12.52 0.03 -4.32
C LEU A 50 12.24 -0.19 -5.82
N VAL A 51 11.75 0.82 -6.54
CA VAL A 51 11.56 0.80 -8.00
C VAL A 51 12.88 0.51 -8.71
N THR A 52 13.97 1.16 -8.30
CA THR A 52 15.31 0.92 -8.87
C THR A 52 15.77 -0.51 -8.62
N MET A 53 15.54 -1.04 -7.42
CA MET A 53 15.85 -2.44 -7.10
C MET A 53 15.01 -3.41 -7.93
N ALA A 54 13.70 -3.20 -7.98
CA ALA A 54 12.75 -4.01 -8.73
C ALA A 54 13.12 -4.05 -10.23
N ARG A 55 13.44 -2.90 -10.85
CA ARG A 55 13.87 -2.84 -12.27
C ARG A 55 15.16 -3.63 -12.54
N LYS A 56 16.06 -3.70 -11.56
CA LYS A 56 17.33 -4.43 -11.70
C LYS A 56 17.17 -5.94 -11.48
N ARG A 57 16.19 -6.35 -10.68
CA ARG A 57 16.06 -7.73 -10.17
C ARG A 57 14.92 -8.49 -10.82
N LEU A 58 13.86 -7.78 -11.22
CA LEU A 58 12.73 -8.34 -11.93
C LEU A 58 12.96 -8.09 -13.41
N ASP A 59 12.96 -9.16 -14.21
CA ASP A 59 13.00 -9.08 -15.68
C ASP A 59 11.62 -8.65 -16.24
N LYS A 60 11.14 -7.49 -15.79
CA LYS A 60 9.79 -6.97 -16.05
C LYS A 60 9.82 -5.44 -16.17
N VAL A 61 8.90 -4.90 -16.96
CA VAL A 61 8.56 -3.47 -16.90
C VAL A 61 7.98 -3.17 -15.52
N VAL A 62 8.56 -2.19 -14.82
CA VAL A 62 8.15 -1.76 -13.46
C VAL A 62 7.42 -0.43 -13.52
N VAL A 63 6.17 -0.44 -13.08
CA VAL A 63 5.35 0.76 -12.85
C VAL A 63 5.75 1.41 -11.54
N ASP A 64 6.06 2.70 -11.62
CA ASP A 64 6.35 3.58 -10.50
C ASP A 64 5.15 4.52 -10.30
N PRO A 65 4.41 4.42 -9.18
CA PRO A 65 3.24 5.26 -8.96
C PRO A 65 3.60 6.69 -8.52
N THR A 66 4.84 6.94 -8.10
CA THR A 66 5.24 8.21 -7.47
C THR A 66 5.12 9.47 -8.34
N PRO A 67 5.23 9.41 -9.69
CA PRO A 67 5.09 10.60 -10.53
C PRO A 67 3.63 10.98 -10.84
N LEU A 68 2.66 10.10 -10.58
CA LEU A 68 1.27 10.38 -10.92
C LEU A 68 0.69 11.40 -9.92
N ASP A 69 0.33 12.57 -10.44
CA ASP A 69 -0.40 13.60 -9.71
C ASP A 69 -1.51 14.12 -10.64
N VAL A 70 -2.76 13.99 -10.18
CA VAL A 70 -3.95 14.36 -10.94
C VAL A 70 -4.82 15.21 -10.02
N PRO A 71 -4.78 16.56 -10.13
CA PRO A 71 -5.38 17.46 -9.16
C PRO A 71 -6.87 17.24 -8.88
N ASP A 72 -7.63 16.79 -9.88
CA ASP A 72 -9.07 16.59 -9.79
C ASP A 72 -9.47 15.19 -9.31
N TRP A 73 -8.50 14.32 -9.02
CA TRP A 73 -8.77 12.97 -8.52
C TRP A 73 -8.99 12.96 -7.02
N THR A 74 -10.08 12.34 -6.61
CA THR A 74 -10.32 11.97 -5.23
C THR A 74 -9.46 10.75 -4.85
N GLN A 75 -9.34 10.50 -3.54
CA GLN A 75 -8.72 9.27 -3.04
C GLN A 75 -9.37 8.00 -3.63
N ALA A 76 -10.69 8.03 -3.87
CA ALA A 76 -11.42 6.92 -4.47
C ALA A 76 -11.03 6.69 -5.93
N ASP A 77 -10.79 7.77 -6.70
CA ASP A 77 -10.32 7.68 -8.08
C ASP A 77 -8.93 7.06 -8.15
N PHE A 78 -8.02 7.47 -7.27
CA PHE A 78 -6.70 6.85 -7.15
C PHE A 78 -6.80 5.35 -6.81
N HIS A 79 -7.64 4.97 -5.83
CA HIS A 79 -7.82 3.56 -5.49
C HIS A 79 -8.39 2.76 -6.67
N ALA A 80 -9.41 3.28 -7.35
CA ALA A 80 -10.04 2.62 -8.48
C ALA A 80 -9.06 2.43 -9.65
N PHE A 81 -8.28 3.47 -9.96
CA PHE A 81 -7.29 3.42 -11.03
C PHE A 81 -6.20 2.37 -10.76
N TRP A 82 -5.58 2.41 -9.58
CA TRP A 82 -4.47 1.50 -9.26
C TRP A 82 -4.91 0.05 -9.10
N THR A 83 -6.05 -0.19 -8.45
CA THR A 83 -6.60 -1.56 -8.34
C THR A 83 -6.96 -2.12 -9.71
N ARG A 84 -7.59 -1.32 -10.59
CA ARG A 84 -7.88 -1.73 -11.97
C ARG A 84 -6.62 -2.04 -12.76
N LEU A 85 -5.60 -1.18 -12.68
CA LEU A 85 -4.31 -1.40 -13.35
C LEU A 85 -3.66 -2.70 -12.88
N ILE A 86 -3.70 -2.98 -11.58
CA ILE A 86 -3.14 -4.21 -11.01
C ILE A 86 -3.90 -5.42 -11.52
N THR A 87 -5.23 -5.42 -11.41
CA THR A 87 -6.08 -6.54 -11.81
C THR A 87 -5.95 -6.88 -13.29
N ASP A 88 -5.87 -5.87 -14.16
CA ASP A 88 -5.88 -6.10 -15.60
C ASP A 88 -4.50 -6.42 -16.20
N TYR A 89 -3.40 -5.90 -15.62
CA TYR A 89 -2.10 -5.86 -16.31
C TYR A 89 -0.89 -6.32 -15.48
N VAL A 90 -1.01 -6.44 -14.16
CA VAL A 90 0.14 -6.67 -13.28
C VAL A 90 0.21 -8.13 -12.84
N GLY A 91 1.32 -8.80 -13.14
CA GLY A 91 1.57 -10.18 -12.67
C GLY A 91 2.45 -10.24 -11.42
N THR A 92 2.95 -9.10 -10.93
CA THR A 92 3.78 -9.02 -9.73
C THR A 92 3.63 -7.67 -9.05
N VAL A 93 3.30 -7.66 -7.76
CA VAL A 93 3.27 -6.45 -6.94
C VAL A 93 4.34 -6.54 -5.85
N VAL A 94 5.16 -5.50 -5.72
CA VAL A 94 6.18 -5.38 -4.69
C VAL A 94 5.71 -4.34 -3.68
N PHE A 95 5.53 -4.75 -2.42
CA PHE A 95 5.06 -3.88 -1.35
C PHE A 95 6.22 -3.29 -0.58
N ASN A 96 6.25 -1.97 -0.48
CA ASN A 96 7.25 -1.27 0.32
C ASN A 96 6.98 -1.44 1.82
N ALA A 97 8.02 -1.28 2.65
CA ALA A 97 7.87 -1.41 4.10
C ALA A 97 6.83 -0.42 4.66
N GLY A 98 5.94 -0.92 5.53
CA GLY A 98 4.90 -0.10 6.15
C GLY A 98 3.67 0.15 5.27
N TRP A 99 3.52 -0.58 4.16
CA TRP A 99 2.36 -0.54 3.28
C TRP A 99 1.04 -0.82 4.01
N GLU A 100 1.06 -1.66 5.04
CA GLU A 100 -0.13 -2.12 5.77
C GLU A 100 -0.83 -1.01 6.57
N TYR A 101 -0.20 0.16 6.67
CA TYR A 101 -0.75 1.38 7.27
C TYR A 101 -1.43 2.30 6.25
N SER A 102 -1.31 2.01 4.95
CA SER A 102 -1.90 2.78 3.86
C SER A 102 -3.15 2.09 3.34
N THR A 103 -4.27 2.81 3.35
CA THR A 103 -5.52 2.28 2.79
C THR A 103 -5.38 1.91 1.31
N GLY A 104 -4.72 2.75 0.51
CA GLY A 104 -4.49 2.48 -0.90
C GLY A 104 -3.65 1.21 -1.12
N CYS A 105 -2.54 1.07 -0.37
CA CYS A 105 -1.70 -0.12 -0.50
C CYS A 105 -2.43 -1.40 -0.05
N CYS A 106 -3.30 -1.33 0.94
CA CYS A 106 -4.13 -2.47 1.34
C CYS A 106 -5.14 -2.86 0.25
N PHE A 107 -5.75 -1.90 -0.45
CA PHE A 107 -6.59 -2.20 -1.61
C PHE A 107 -5.79 -2.79 -2.77
N GLU A 108 -4.58 -2.29 -3.03
CA GLU A 108 -3.66 -2.84 -4.03
C GLU A 108 -3.24 -4.27 -3.68
N PHE A 109 -3.04 -4.58 -2.39
CA PHE A 109 -2.77 -5.95 -1.92
C PHE A 109 -3.95 -6.88 -2.19
N ALA A 110 -5.19 -6.48 -1.86
CA ALA A 110 -6.38 -7.26 -2.18
C ALA A 110 -6.51 -7.49 -3.70
N ALA A 111 -6.36 -6.44 -4.51
CA ALA A 111 -6.45 -6.53 -5.97
C ALA A 111 -5.38 -7.46 -6.56
N ALA A 112 -4.16 -7.46 -6.01
CA ALA A 112 -3.10 -8.36 -6.43
C ALA A 112 -3.44 -9.83 -6.14
N LEU A 113 -4.04 -10.11 -4.97
CA LEU A 113 -4.48 -11.46 -4.60
C LEU A 113 -5.62 -11.95 -5.51
N ASP A 114 -6.64 -11.12 -5.74
CA ASP A 114 -7.77 -11.45 -6.61
C ASP A 114 -7.32 -11.72 -8.06
N ALA A 115 -6.30 -11.01 -8.52
CA ALA A 115 -5.72 -11.19 -9.86
C ALA A 115 -4.77 -12.39 -9.97
N GLY A 116 -4.49 -13.10 -8.86
CA GLY A 116 -3.49 -14.16 -8.82
C GLY A 116 -2.06 -13.67 -9.07
N ALA A 117 -1.79 -12.38 -8.85
CA ALA A 117 -0.47 -11.80 -9.03
C ALA A 117 0.50 -12.27 -7.94
N ALA A 118 1.78 -12.40 -8.28
CA ALA A 118 2.82 -12.64 -7.28
C ALA A 118 2.95 -11.42 -6.36
N VAL A 119 2.82 -11.61 -5.05
CA VAL A 119 2.99 -10.55 -4.06
C VAL A 119 4.33 -10.70 -3.34
N LEU A 120 5.14 -9.65 -3.37
CA LEU A 120 6.49 -9.61 -2.81
C LEU A 120 6.63 -8.51 -1.75
N ASP A 121 7.52 -8.72 -0.78
CA ASP A 121 7.95 -7.69 0.17
C ASP A 121 9.04 -6.76 -0.40
N GLU A 122 9.52 -5.80 0.39
CA GLU A 122 10.52 -4.82 -0.03
C GLU A 122 11.89 -5.42 -0.35
N LYS A 123 12.10 -6.69 0.04
CA LYS A 123 13.30 -7.48 -0.24
C LYS A 123 13.10 -8.43 -1.43
N LEU A 124 11.98 -8.30 -2.14
CA LEU A 124 11.56 -9.15 -3.25
C LEU A 124 11.31 -10.62 -2.85
N SER A 125 11.03 -10.86 -1.57
CA SER A 125 10.67 -12.19 -1.06
C SER A 125 9.15 -12.39 -1.12
N PRO A 126 8.65 -13.61 -1.38
CA PRO A 126 7.22 -13.88 -1.39
C PRO A 126 6.53 -13.48 -0.08
N LEU A 127 5.51 -12.63 -0.18
CA LEU A 127 4.70 -12.20 0.95
C LEU A 127 3.43 -13.05 1.03
N GLN A 128 3.35 -13.96 2.01
CA GLN A 128 2.18 -14.83 2.11
C GLN A 128 0.89 -14.04 2.40
N PRO A 129 -0.25 -14.38 1.77
CA PRO A 129 -1.51 -13.66 1.95
C PRO A 129 -1.95 -13.55 3.42
N LYS A 130 -1.82 -14.65 4.18
CA LYS A 130 -2.10 -14.70 5.63
C LYS A 130 -1.21 -13.75 6.44
N VAL A 131 0.05 -13.57 6.03
CA VAL A 131 0.98 -12.64 6.67
C VAL A 131 0.55 -11.19 6.38
N GLY A 132 0.22 -10.86 5.13
CA GLY A 132 -0.29 -9.53 4.79
C GLY A 132 -1.57 -9.15 5.56
N LEU A 133 -2.50 -10.07 5.69
CA LEU A 133 -3.70 -9.89 6.52
C LEU A 133 -3.36 -9.67 8.00
N MET A 134 -2.43 -10.45 8.55
CA MET A 134 -1.96 -10.28 9.93
C MET A 134 -1.32 -8.91 10.14
N LEU A 135 -0.46 -8.45 9.22
CA LEU A 135 0.18 -7.14 9.29
C LEU A 135 -0.85 -6.01 9.29
N THR A 136 -1.83 -6.08 8.39
CA THR A 136 -2.93 -5.11 8.31
C THR A 136 -3.74 -5.06 9.62
N ARG A 137 -4.07 -6.21 10.22
CA ARG A 137 -4.74 -6.26 11.52
C ARG A 137 -3.91 -5.63 12.64
N ARG A 138 -2.58 -5.84 12.64
CA ARG A 138 -1.67 -5.22 13.62
C ARG A 138 -1.62 -3.69 13.46
N ALA A 139 -1.53 -3.20 12.22
CA ALA A 139 -1.55 -1.77 11.92
C ALA A 139 -2.84 -1.12 12.42
N ILE A 140 -4.01 -1.69 12.09
CA ILE A 140 -5.31 -1.21 12.57
C ILE A 140 -5.36 -1.13 14.11
N ASN A 141 -4.93 -2.19 14.79
CA ASN A 141 -4.94 -2.23 16.26
C ASN A 141 -4.00 -1.19 16.87
N ARG A 142 -2.83 -0.97 16.27
CA ARG A 142 -1.89 0.07 16.71
C ARG A 142 -2.51 1.46 16.56
N LEU A 143 -3.05 1.77 15.38
CA LEU A 143 -3.65 3.07 15.09
C LEU A 143 -4.85 3.39 15.98
N ARG A 144 -5.70 2.39 16.26
CA ARG A 144 -6.81 2.53 17.22
C ARG A 144 -6.33 2.84 18.63
N LYS A 145 -5.27 2.19 19.11
CA LYS A 145 -4.68 2.47 20.44
C LYS A 145 -4.10 3.88 20.52
N GLN A 146 -3.67 4.44 19.39
CA GLN A 146 -3.19 5.82 19.27
C GLN A 146 -4.32 6.84 19.05
N GLY A 147 -5.58 6.40 18.98
CA GLY A 147 -6.75 7.27 18.78
C GLY A 147 -6.99 7.71 17.34
N HIS A 148 -6.34 7.08 16.36
CA HIS A 148 -6.56 7.40 14.95
C HIS A 148 -7.81 6.70 14.39
N MET A 149 -8.48 7.39 13.46
CA MET A 149 -9.55 6.80 12.65
C MET A 149 -8.97 5.80 11.66
N VAL A 150 -9.64 4.64 11.49
CA VAL A 150 -9.12 3.52 10.69
C VAL A 150 -10.16 2.97 9.70
N ASN A 151 -11.23 3.71 9.41
CA ASN A 151 -12.36 3.22 8.61
C ASN A 151 -11.92 2.70 7.24
N GLY A 152 -11.08 3.46 6.53
CA GLY A 152 -10.54 3.02 5.23
C GLY A 152 -9.71 1.73 5.33
N LEU A 153 -8.90 1.57 6.38
CA LEU A 153 -8.15 0.32 6.60
C LEU A 153 -9.05 -0.86 6.99
N LEU A 154 -10.17 -0.63 7.68
CA LEU A 154 -11.14 -1.69 7.96
C LEU A 154 -11.78 -2.20 6.67
N THR A 155 -12.21 -1.31 5.80
CA THR A 155 -12.75 -1.66 4.47
C THR A 155 -11.70 -2.38 3.62
N ALA A 156 -10.46 -1.88 3.59
CA ALA A 156 -9.40 -2.56 2.84
C ALA A 156 -9.06 -3.93 3.42
N ARG A 157 -9.08 -4.08 4.76
CA ARG A 157 -8.89 -5.40 5.41
C ARG A 157 -9.99 -6.38 5.03
N GLU A 158 -11.25 -5.95 4.97
CA GLU A 158 -12.36 -6.81 4.53
C GLU A 158 -12.15 -7.31 3.09
N ALA A 159 -11.68 -6.43 2.19
CA ALA A 159 -11.30 -6.83 0.83
C ALA A 159 -10.16 -7.88 0.84
N ILE A 160 -9.12 -7.69 1.67
CA ILE A 160 -8.05 -8.68 1.82
C ILE A 160 -8.59 -10.00 2.37
N GLU A 161 -9.49 -9.98 3.34
CA GLU A 161 -10.10 -11.19 3.92
C GLU A 161 -10.88 -11.98 2.87
N GLN A 162 -11.63 -11.30 2.01
CA GLN A 162 -12.34 -11.91 0.88
C GLN A 162 -11.36 -12.52 -0.14
N ALA A 163 -10.34 -11.77 -0.57
CA ALA A 163 -9.35 -12.23 -1.54
C ALA A 163 -8.57 -13.46 -1.03
N VAL A 164 -8.20 -13.47 0.26
CA VAL A 164 -7.53 -14.62 0.90
C VAL A 164 -8.42 -15.86 0.91
N ALA A 165 -9.73 -15.70 1.17
CA ALA A 165 -10.67 -16.81 1.16
C ALA A 165 -10.84 -17.40 -0.25
N THR A 166 -11.00 -16.54 -1.26
CA THR A 166 -11.13 -16.95 -2.67
C THR A 166 -9.90 -17.71 -3.17
N ALA A 167 -8.70 -17.22 -2.82
CA ALA A 167 -7.45 -17.88 -3.19
C ALA A 167 -7.31 -19.28 -2.56
N ALA A 168 -7.77 -19.46 -1.31
CA ALA A 168 -7.74 -20.76 -0.64
C ALA A 168 -8.69 -21.77 -1.31
N SER A 169 -9.91 -21.37 -1.67
CA SER A 169 -10.89 -22.24 -2.33
C SER A 169 -10.47 -22.67 -3.74
N SER A 170 -9.70 -21.84 -4.44
CA SER A 170 -9.20 -22.15 -5.79
C SER A 170 -8.10 -23.22 -5.76
N GLN A 171 -7.26 -23.25 -4.71
CA GLN A 171 -6.22 -24.26 -4.54
C GLN A 171 -6.77 -25.65 -4.17
N GLU A 172 -7.98 -25.73 -3.61
CA GLU A 172 -8.61 -27.00 -3.26
C GLU A 172 -9.29 -27.72 -4.45
N HIS A 173 -9.59 -27.00 -5.54
CA HIS A 173 -10.26 -27.55 -6.72
C HIS A 173 -9.30 -28.02 -7.83
N GLU A 174 -8.00 -27.73 -7.71
CA GLU A 174 -6.96 -28.16 -8.65
C GLU A 174 -6.24 -29.46 -8.24
N VAL A 175 -6.71 -30.14 -7.18
CA VAL A 175 -6.13 -31.39 -6.61
C VAL A 175 -7.01 -32.60 -6.89
#